data_AF-A0A955QZ78-F1
#
_entry.id   AF-A0A955QZ78-F1
#
_cell.length_a   1.000
_cell.length_b   1.000
_cell.length_c   1.000
_cell.angle_alpha   90.00
_cell.angle_beta   90.00
_cell.angle_gamma   90.00
#
_symmetry.space_group_name_H-M   'P 1'
#
loop_
_entity.id
_entity.type
_entity.pdbx_description
1 polymer ?
#
loop_
_entity_poly.entity_id
_entity_poly.type
_entity_poly.pdbx_seq_one_letter_code
_entity_poly.pdbx_strand_id
1 'polypeptide(L)' 'MPNEDEDEIELDIELPVLPRVPSGPPPECSFCGDPMSLIDGDWSCPDCNGELIGPETG' A
#
# COMPACT_ATOMS: atom_id res chain seq x y z
N MET A 1 -44.80 1.53 -1.37
CA MET A 1 -43.52 1.77 -0.67
C MET A 1 -42.84 2.87 -1.46
N PRO A 2 -42.41 3.99 -0.83
CA PRO A 2 -41.68 5.04 -1.55
C PRO A 2 -40.38 4.45 -2.12
N ASN A 3 -40.02 4.86 -3.33
CA ASN A 3 -38.99 4.24 -4.17
C ASN A 3 -37.60 4.29 -3.48
N GLU A 4 -36.83 3.23 -3.62
CA GLU A 4 -35.53 3.00 -2.94
C GLU A 4 -34.34 3.71 -3.63
N ASP A 5 -34.59 4.72 -4.45
CA ASP A 5 -33.60 5.25 -5.41
C ASP A 5 -33.19 6.73 -5.16
N GLU A 6 -33.41 7.29 -3.96
CA GLU A 6 -33.16 8.73 -3.68
C GLU A 6 -31.84 9.06 -2.96
N ASP A 7 -30.92 8.10 -2.75
CA ASP A 7 -29.64 8.37 -2.04
C ASP A 7 -28.38 7.93 -2.80
N GLU A 8 -28.44 7.71 -4.12
CA GLU A 8 -27.21 7.65 -4.93
C GLU A 8 -26.72 9.08 -5.22
N ILE A 9 -26.00 9.65 -4.25
CA ILE A 9 -25.13 10.79 -4.54
C ILE A 9 -24.02 10.33 -5.48
N GLU A 10 -24.23 10.48 -6.79
CA GLU A 10 -23.17 10.44 -7.79
C GLU A 10 -22.22 11.62 -7.50
N LEU A 11 -21.29 11.39 -6.59
CA LEU A 11 -20.23 12.32 -6.24
C LEU A 11 -19.29 12.43 -7.44
N ASP A 12 -19.59 13.39 -8.32
CA ASP A 12 -18.74 13.84 -9.43
C ASP A 12 -17.51 14.60 -8.88
N ILE A 13 -16.75 13.92 -8.01
CA ILE A 13 -15.53 14.45 -7.41
C ILE A 13 -14.37 14.06 -8.30
N GLU A 14 -13.83 15.04 -9.01
CA GLU A 14 -12.53 14.92 -9.65
C GLU A 14 -11.43 14.81 -8.56
N LEU A 15 -10.85 13.63 -8.39
CA LEU A 15 -9.73 13.43 -7.48
C LEU A 15 -8.52 14.26 -7.94
N PRO A 16 -7.94 15.12 -7.09
CA PRO A 16 -6.75 15.87 -7.44
C PRO A 16 -5.56 14.93 -7.62
N VAL A 17 -4.66 15.26 -8.54
CA VAL A 17 -3.38 14.55 -8.69
C VAL A 17 -2.55 14.78 -7.43
N LEU A 18 -2.33 13.71 -6.65
CA LEU A 18 -1.44 13.77 -5.49
C LEU A 18 0.02 13.91 -5.94
N PRO A 19 0.83 14.77 -5.29
CA PRO A 19 2.24 14.88 -5.59
C PRO A 19 2.95 13.55 -5.30
N ARG A 20 3.68 13.04 -6.28
CA ARG A 20 4.54 11.86 -6.10
C ARG A 20 5.78 12.29 -5.33
N VAL A 21 5.89 11.88 -4.08
CA VAL A 21 7.11 12.08 -3.29
C VAL A 21 8.13 11.03 -3.74
N PRO A 22 9.36 11.43 -4.14
CA PRO A 22 10.40 10.47 -4.46
C PRO A 22 10.76 9.68 -3.18
N SER A 23 10.57 8.37 -3.22
CA SER A 23 10.84 7.45 -2.11
C SER A 23 12.33 7.10 -1.93
N GLY A 24 13.20 7.67 -2.78
CA GLY A 24 14.65 7.45 -2.73
C GLY A 24 15.10 6.17 -3.45
N PRO A 25 16.38 5.77 -3.32
CA PRO A 25 16.84 4.47 -3.77
C PRO A 25 16.22 3.35 -2.92
N PRO A 26 16.04 2.14 -3.48
CA PRO A 26 15.53 1.00 -2.73
C PRO A 26 16.48 0.67 -1.56
N PRO A 27 15.96 0.52 -0.33
CA PRO A 27 16.74 -0.01 0.78
C PRO A 27 16.96 -1.52 0.61
N GLU A 28 17.93 -2.07 1.35
CA GLU A 28 18.16 -3.52 1.44
C GLU A 28 17.20 -4.13 2.47
N CYS A 29 16.74 -5.36 2.20
CA CYS A 29 15.90 -6.12 3.12
C CYS A 29 16.69 -6.54 4.36
N SER A 30 16.20 -6.21 5.56
CA SER A 30 16.83 -6.60 6.83
C SER A 30 16.89 -8.11 7.07
N PHE A 31 16.11 -8.91 6.32
CA PHE A 31 16.03 -10.36 6.48
C PHE A 31 16.92 -11.12 5.50
N CYS A 32 16.82 -10.82 4.20
CA CYS A 32 17.56 -11.54 3.15
C CYS A 32 18.70 -10.73 2.52
N GLY A 33 18.76 -9.40 2.73
CA GLY A 33 19.75 -8.52 2.11
C GLY A 33 19.43 -8.13 0.66
N ASP A 34 18.35 -8.64 0.06
CA ASP A 34 17.95 -8.27 -1.30
C ASP A 34 17.35 -6.86 -1.36
N PRO A 35 17.45 -6.15 -2.51
CA PRO A 35 16.85 -4.82 -2.67
C PRO A 35 15.32 -4.88 -2.58
N MET A 36 14.73 -4.01 -1.75
CA MET A 36 13.28 -3.88 -1.62
C MET A 36 12.65 -3.22 -2.85
N SER A 37 11.35 -3.46 -3.04
CA SER A 37 10.54 -2.86 -4.10
C SER A 37 9.53 -1.86 -3.53
N LEU A 38 9.21 -0.81 -4.28
CA LEU A 38 8.18 0.15 -3.86
C LEU A 38 6.80 -0.41 -4.22
N ILE A 39 6.08 -0.91 -3.23
CA ILE A 39 4.78 -1.57 -3.36
C ILE A 39 3.76 -0.75 -2.57
N ASP A 40 2.67 -0.33 -3.21
CA ASP A 40 1.58 0.47 -2.60
C ASP A 40 2.03 1.75 -1.86
N GLY A 41 3.14 2.34 -2.32
CA GLY A 41 3.67 3.60 -1.76
C GLY A 41 4.69 3.44 -0.64
N ASP A 42 5.05 2.21 -0.26
CA ASP A 42 6.09 1.93 0.73
C ASP A 42 7.10 0.88 0.23
N TRP A 43 8.26 0.79 0.89
CA TRP A 43 9.29 -0.19 0.59
C TRP A 43 8.93 -1.53 1.22
N SER A 44 8.82 -2.56 0.39
CA SER A 44 8.52 -3.91 0.84
C SER A 44 9.36 -4.94 0.08
N CYS A 45 9.82 -5.97 0.80
CA CYS A 45 10.59 -7.06 0.21
C CYS A 45 9.61 -8.04 -0.46
N PRO A 46 9.70 -8.29 -1.78
CA PRO A 46 8.76 -9.18 -2.48
C PRO A 46 8.89 -10.64 -2.04
N ASP A 47 10.09 -11.09 -1.70
CA ASP A 47 10.35 -12.48 -1.30
C ASP A 47 10.02 -12.75 0.17
N CYS A 48 10.32 -11.81 1.07
CA CYS A 48 9.96 -11.93 2.48
C CYS A 48 8.52 -11.49 2.74
N ASN A 49 7.86 -10.79 1.81
CA ASN A 49 6.52 -10.20 1.92
C ASN A 49 6.27 -9.40 3.21
N GLY A 50 7.34 -8.84 3.82
CA GLY A 50 7.27 -8.25 5.15
C GLY A 50 6.74 -9.20 6.23
N GLU A 51 6.81 -10.53 5.99
CA GLU A 51 6.42 -11.58 6.94
C GLU A 51 7.04 -11.19 8.27
N LEU A 52 6.16 -10.83 9.20
CA LEU A 52 6.49 -10.65 10.59
C LEU A 52 6.91 -12.04 11.09
N ILE A 53 8.17 -12.41 10.83
CA ILE A 53 8.85 -13.46 11.58
C ILE A 53 9.04 -12.86 12.98
N GLY A 54 7.93 -12.76 13.73
CA GLY A 54 7.97 -12.62 15.17
C GLY A 54 8.70 -13.83 15.73
N PRO A 55 9.31 -13.72 16.92
CA PRO A 55 10.00 -14.84 17.51
C PRO A 55 9.04 -16.03 17.57
N GLU A 56 9.39 -17.11 16.88
CA GLU A 56 8.73 -18.41 16.97
C GLU A 56 8.98 -19.01 18.37
N THR A 57 8.32 -18.43 19.37
CA THR A 57 8.08 -19.09 20.65
C THR A 57 6.86 -19.99 20.49
N GLY A 58 7.10 -21.26 20.19
CA GLY A 58 6.09 -22.31 20.14
C GLY A 58 6.65 -23.67 19.77
#